data_AF-A0A015M1D3-F1
#
_entry.id   AF-A0A015M1D3-F1
#
_cell.length_a   1.000
_cell.length_b   1.000
_cell.length_c   1.000
_cell.angle_alpha   90.00
_cell.angle_beta   90.00
_cell.angle_gamma   90.00
#
_symmetry.space_group_name_H-M   'P 1'
#
loop_
_entity.id
_entity.type
_entity.pdbx_description
1 polymer ?
#
loop_
_entity_poly.entity_id
_entity_poly.type
_entity_poly.pdbx_seq_one_letter_code
_entity_poly.pdbx_strand_id
1 'polypeptide(L)'
;MEEIIEIKYNDIKKMFDPIVDRIIRLIHIQLLNNKENCSTIFLTGDFCVRKYLQNRIKEEFSHQVNNISVPALPEVAVVRGAVIYGLSTILYGTEFDGLKLVISSRLLKFTYEIQYNWKSSDDFTHDGKNCKFKTLVKRDTEITPDQTFSFNFKPGSKQISESFAIYYTQKYNIGYCDEPGVKRLGILNIDLSDVRTT
;
A
#
# COMPACT_ATOMS: atom_id res chain seq x y z
N MET A 1 -11.47 16.50 48.50
CA MET A 1 -10.02 16.65 48.21
C MET A 1 -9.89 16.57 46.70
N GLU A 2 -9.42 17.64 46.06
CA GLU A 2 -9.05 17.59 44.65
C GLU A 2 -7.65 16.98 44.55
N GLU A 3 -7.51 15.87 43.83
CA GLU A 3 -6.21 15.31 43.48
C GLU A 3 -5.59 16.16 42.36
N ILE A 4 -4.53 16.89 42.71
CA ILE A 4 -3.74 17.65 41.74
C ILE A 4 -2.61 16.76 41.25
N ILE A 5 -2.65 16.38 39.97
CA ILE A 5 -1.57 15.66 39.30
C ILE A 5 -0.68 16.69 38.59
N GLU A 6 0.56 16.82 39.06
CA GLU A 6 1.58 17.64 38.38
C GLU A 6 2.26 16.80 37.29
N ILE A 7 2.15 17.23 36.04
CA ILE A 7 2.81 16.58 34.90
C ILE A 7 3.93 17.50 34.38
N LYS A 8 5.18 17.04 34.46
CA LYS A 8 6.34 17.82 34.04
C LYS A 8 6.71 17.53 32.58
N TYR A 9 7.50 18.41 31.99
CA TYR A 9 8.01 18.23 30.63
C TYR A 9 8.67 16.87 30.42
N ASN A 10 9.51 16.43 31.37
CA ASN A 10 10.19 15.14 31.28
C ASN A 10 9.24 13.94 31.34
N ASP A 11 8.10 14.07 32.00
CA ASP A 11 7.09 13.01 32.06
C ASP A 11 6.39 12.86 30.70
N ILE A 12 5.97 13.99 30.11
CA ILE A 12 5.45 14.02 28.74
C ILE A 12 6.48 13.51 27.75
N LYS A 13 7.74 13.97 27.84
CA LYS A 13 8.80 13.53 26.94
C LYS A 13 8.97 12.01 27.00
N LYS A 14 9.10 11.42 28.18
CA LYS A 14 9.23 9.97 28.36
C LYS A 14 8.03 9.21 27.79
N MET A 15 6.82 9.77 27.88
CA MET A 15 5.62 9.17 27.30
C MET A 15 5.67 9.15 25.76
N PHE A 16 6.23 10.18 25.12
CA PHE A 16 6.33 10.27 23.66
C PHE A 16 7.60 9.66 23.07
N ASP A 17 8.68 9.50 23.84
CA ASP A 17 9.96 8.93 23.38
C ASP A 17 9.77 7.62 22.58
N PRO A 18 9.00 6.62 23.04
CA PRO A 18 8.81 5.37 22.29
C PRO A 18 8.13 5.57 20.93
N ILE A 19 7.23 6.55 20.84
CA ILE A 19 6.51 6.88 19.59
C ILE A 19 7.47 7.56 18.61
N VAL A 20 8.27 8.51 19.10
CA VAL A 20 9.26 9.23 18.29
C VAL A 20 10.35 8.29 17.81
N ASP A 21 10.87 7.42 18.66
CA ASP A 21 11.89 6.43 18.31
C ASP A 21 11.36 5.45 17.25
N ARG A 22 10.09 5.06 17.34
CA ARG A 22 9.43 4.25 16.30
C ARG A 22 9.33 5.00 14.97
N ILE A 23 9.00 6.29 14.98
CA ILE A 23 8.95 7.11 13.76
C ILE A 23 10.34 7.19 13.11
N ILE A 24 11.38 7.49 13.90
CA ILE A 24 12.77 7.54 13.44
C ILE A 24 13.18 6.21 12.80
N ARG A 25 12.92 5.08 13.49
CA ARG A 25 13.21 3.76 12.95
C ARG A 25 12.51 3.49 11.62
N LEU A 26 11.25 3.92 11.48
CA LEU A 26 10.51 3.76 10.23
C LEU A 26 11.12 4.60 9.10
N ILE A 27 11.54 5.84 9.39
CA ILE A 27 12.24 6.69 8.41
C ILE A 27 13.54 6.01 7.96
N HIS A 28 14.36 5.50 8.89
CA HIS A 28 15.56 4.71 8.58
C HIS A 28 15.27 3.56 7.62
N ILE A 29 14.26 2.75 7.92
CA ILE A 29 13.87 1.62 7.07
C ILE A 29 13.48 2.10 5.66
N GLN A 30 12.76 3.22 5.54
CA GLN A 30 12.40 3.75 4.23
C GLN A 30 13.61 4.26 3.46
N LEU A 31 14.53 4.96 4.12
CA LEU A 31 15.74 5.47 3.48
C LEU A 31 16.69 4.35 3.05
N LEU A 32 16.82 3.29 3.86
CA LEU A 32 17.65 2.11 3.54
C LEU A 32 17.10 1.28 2.38
N ASN A 33 15.78 1.18 2.28
CA ASN A 33 15.12 0.40 1.21
C ASN A 33 14.99 1.18 -0.10
N ASN A 34 15.24 2.49 -0.10
CA ASN A 34 15.22 3.28 -1.31
C ASN A 34 16.51 3.05 -2.12
N LYS A 35 16.37 2.82 -3.42
CA LYS A 35 17.52 2.71 -4.34
C LYS A 35 18.12 4.08 -4.66
N GLU A 36 17.36 5.15 -4.44
CA GLU A 36 17.74 6.52 -4.73
C GLU A 36 17.99 7.34 -3.46
N ASN A 37 18.78 8.40 -3.60
CA ASN A 37 19.04 9.33 -2.49
C ASN A 37 17.81 10.20 -2.21
N CYS A 38 17.39 10.25 -0.94
CA CYS A 38 16.32 11.14 -0.51
C CYS A 38 16.81 12.59 -0.44
N SER A 39 16.25 13.46 -1.29
CA SER A 39 16.60 14.88 -1.31
C SER A 39 15.85 15.71 -0.28
N THR A 40 14.64 15.31 0.10
CA THR A 40 13.77 16.08 1.01
C THR A 40 12.82 15.19 1.79
N ILE A 41 12.63 15.50 3.07
CA ILE A 41 11.56 14.98 3.93
C ILE A 41 10.57 16.11 4.23
N PHE A 42 9.30 15.90 3.88
CA PHE A 42 8.19 16.77 4.27
C PHE A 42 7.41 16.18 5.44
N LEU A 43 7.31 16.93 6.53
CA LEU A 43 6.58 16.53 7.74
C LEU A 43 5.15 17.10 7.68
N THR A 44 4.13 16.24 7.57
CA THR A 44 2.72 16.64 7.42
C THR A 44 1.84 16.09 8.55
N GLY A 45 0.72 16.75 8.82
CA GLY A 45 -0.17 16.45 9.95
C GLY A 45 0.22 17.09 11.27
N ASP A 46 -0.70 17.07 12.24
CA ASP A 46 -0.61 17.86 13.47
C ASP A 46 0.59 17.51 14.34
N PHE A 47 0.96 16.22 14.40
CA PHE A 47 2.08 15.79 15.23
C PHE A 47 3.43 16.27 14.67
N CYS A 48 3.52 16.41 13.35
CA CYS A 48 4.69 16.94 12.65
C CYS A 48 4.95 18.43 12.92
N VAL A 49 3.99 19.17 13.47
CA VAL A 49 4.16 20.57 13.89
C VAL A 49 4.94 20.68 15.22
N ARG A 50 5.06 19.59 15.98
CA ARG A 50 5.73 19.63 17.29
C ARG A 50 7.25 19.73 17.15
N LYS A 51 7.83 20.79 17.75
CA LYS A 51 9.29 21.02 17.76
C LYS A 51 10.09 19.82 18.25
N TYR A 52 9.57 19.09 19.24
CA TYR A 52 10.24 17.90 19.76
C TYR A 52 10.48 16.85 18.67
N LEU A 53 9.44 16.47 17.91
CA LEU A 53 9.57 15.53 16.81
C LEU A 53 10.45 16.08 15.68
N GLN A 54 10.26 17.35 15.30
CA GLN A 54 11.07 17.97 14.25
C GLN A 54 12.56 17.97 14.58
N ASN A 55 12.93 18.32 15.82
CA ASN A 55 14.31 18.33 16.27
C ASN A 55 14.91 16.93 16.24
N ARG A 56 14.20 15.93 16.80
CA ARG A 56 14.63 14.54 16.80
C ARG A 56 14.86 13.99 15.39
N ILE A 57 13.99 14.33 14.43
CA ILE A 57 14.17 13.94 13.02
C ILE A 57 15.35 14.68 12.39
N LYS A 58 15.50 15.99 12.64
CA LYS A 58 16.62 16.77 12.09
C LYS A 58 17.96 16.31 12.64
N GLU A 59 18.07 16.09 13.95
CA GLU A 59 19.26 15.56 14.60
C GLU A 59 19.68 14.23 13.96
N GLU A 60 18.71 13.34 13.73
CA GLU A 60 18.98 12.03 13.16
C GLU A 60 19.34 12.09 11.68
N PHE A 61 18.63 12.87 10.84
CA PHE A 61 18.68 12.71 9.39
C PHE A 61 19.33 13.86 8.60
N SER A 62 19.68 14.98 9.23
CA SER A 62 20.25 16.14 8.48
C SER A 62 21.60 15.85 7.83
N HIS A 63 22.30 14.80 8.24
CA HIS A 63 23.55 14.37 7.61
C HIS A 63 23.32 13.60 6.30
N GLN A 64 22.12 13.04 6.11
CA GLN A 64 21.75 12.24 4.94
C GLN A 64 20.79 12.97 4.00
N VAL A 65 19.88 13.79 4.55
CA VAL A 65 18.83 14.48 3.81
C VAL A 65 18.99 15.99 3.96
N ASN A 66 19.25 16.66 2.84
CA ASN A 66 19.56 18.10 2.81
C ASN A 66 18.42 19.00 3.29
N ASN A 67 17.17 18.59 3.10
CA ASN A 67 16.00 19.41 3.42
C ASN A 67 14.97 18.61 4.23
N ILE A 68 14.72 19.04 5.47
CA ILE A 68 13.69 18.48 6.35
C ILE A 68 12.78 19.64 6.76
N SER A 69 11.58 19.69 6.18
CA SER A 69 10.70 20.86 6.29
C SER A 69 9.26 20.46 6.65
N VAL A 70 8.58 21.41 7.28
CA VAL A 70 7.14 21.33 7.56
C VAL A 70 6.46 22.30 6.60
N PRO A 71 5.51 21.85 5.76
CA PRO A 71 4.77 22.75 4.88
C PRO A 71 4.05 23.84 5.69
N ALA A 72 3.66 24.94 5.04
CA ALA A 72 3.02 26.07 5.71
C ALA A 72 1.69 25.70 6.41
N LEU A 73 0.96 24.74 5.83
CA LEU A 73 -0.32 24.24 6.34
C LEU A 73 -0.28 22.70 6.37
N PRO A 74 0.46 22.10 7.30
CA PRO A 74 0.75 20.67 7.30
C PRO A 74 -0.50 19.82 7.58
N GLU A 75 -1.50 20.36 8.26
CA GLU A 75 -2.75 19.67 8.63
C GLU A 75 -3.63 19.40 7.41
N VAL A 76 -3.59 20.30 6.42
CA VAL A 76 -4.40 20.21 5.20
C VAL A 76 -3.59 19.81 3.97
N ALA A 77 -2.29 19.53 4.11
CA ALA A 77 -1.41 19.21 2.99
C ALA A 77 -1.95 18.03 2.15
N VAL A 78 -2.42 16.96 2.82
CA VAL A 78 -2.98 15.77 2.16
C VAL A 78 -4.28 16.10 1.42
N VAL A 79 -5.21 16.82 2.08
CA VAL A 79 -6.51 17.17 1.49
C VAL A 79 -6.34 18.15 0.32
N ARG A 80 -5.43 19.13 0.43
CA ARG A 80 -5.09 20.03 -0.68
C ARG A 80 -4.55 19.27 -1.87
N GLY A 81 -3.60 18.35 -1.66
CA GLY A 81 -3.09 17.49 -2.72
C GLY A 81 -4.18 16.66 -3.39
N ALA A 82 -5.13 16.12 -2.61
CA ALA A 82 -6.27 15.37 -3.14
C ALA A 82 -7.23 16.24 -3.97
N VAL A 83 -7.53 17.47 -3.51
CA VAL A 83 -8.38 18.42 -4.25
C VAL A 83 -7.70 18.86 -5.55
N ILE A 84 -6.42 19.21 -5.51
CA ILE A 84 -5.63 19.55 -6.70
C ILE A 84 -5.65 18.38 -7.69
N TYR A 85 -5.45 17.15 -7.21
CA TYR A 85 -5.53 15.96 -8.07
C TYR A 85 -6.90 15.76 -8.70
N GLY A 86 -7.98 15.80 -7.91
CA GLY A 86 -9.34 15.66 -8.41
C GLY A 86 -9.74 16.77 -9.39
N LEU A 87 -9.31 18.01 -9.17
CA LEU A 87 -9.54 19.09 -10.11
C LEU A 87 -8.78 18.87 -11.42
N SER A 88 -7.52 18.39 -11.35
CA SER A 88 -6.73 18.10 -12.55
C SER A 88 -7.33 16.99 -13.43
N THR A 89 -8.07 16.04 -12.83
CA THR A 89 -8.75 14.99 -13.59
C THR A 89 -10.06 15.46 -14.20
N ILE A 90 -10.77 16.39 -13.56
CA ILE A 90 -12.04 16.96 -14.07
C ILE A 90 -11.79 17.97 -15.20
N LEU A 91 -10.76 18.79 -15.07
CA LEU A 91 -10.52 19.93 -15.96
C LEU A 91 -9.80 19.57 -17.28
N TYR A 92 -9.70 18.29 -17.62
CA TYR A 92 -9.15 17.75 -18.89
C TYR A 92 -8.04 18.61 -19.51
N GLY A 93 -6.91 18.72 -18.81
CA GLY A 93 -5.70 19.31 -19.37
C GLY A 93 -5.64 20.84 -19.42
N THR A 94 -6.56 21.57 -18.77
CA THR A 94 -6.23 22.95 -18.42
C THR A 94 -5.22 22.95 -17.28
N GLU A 95 -4.12 23.66 -17.50
CA GLU A 95 -3.12 23.90 -16.47
C GLU A 95 -3.80 24.55 -15.27
N PHE A 96 -3.97 23.81 -14.17
CA PHE A 96 -4.33 24.43 -12.91
C PHE A 96 -3.07 25.13 -12.40
N ASP A 97 -2.99 26.45 -12.58
CA ASP A 97 -1.84 27.25 -12.14
C ASP A 97 -0.50 26.81 -12.78
N GLY A 98 -0.51 26.48 -14.09
CA GLY A 98 0.68 26.01 -14.80
C GLY A 98 1.11 24.56 -14.49
N LEU A 99 0.37 23.84 -13.64
CA LEU A 99 0.74 22.49 -13.19
C LEU A 99 -0.01 21.40 -13.96
N LYS A 100 0.74 20.60 -14.72
CA LYS A 100 0.25 19.33 -15.26
C LYS A 100 0.50 18.22 -14.23
N LEU A 101 -0.53 17.88 -13.46
CA LEU A 101 -0.42 16.85 -12.45
C LEU A 101 -0.61 15.46 -13.06
N VAL A 102 0.47 14.70 -13.17
CA VAL A 102 0.44 13.32 -13.67
C VAL A 102 0.93 12.39 -12.56
N ILE A 103 0.02 11.59 -12.00
CA ILE A 103 0.46 10.39 -11.26
C ILE A 103 0.79 9.34 -12.32
N SER A 104 2.07 9.24 -12.67
CA SER A 104 2.55 8.32 -13.70
C SER A 104 2.46 6.87 -13.26
N SER A 105 2.75 6.61 -11.97
CA SER A 105 2.84 5.25 -11.47
C SER A 105 2.67 5.16 -9.96
N ARG A 106 2.46 3.93 -9.46
CA ARG A 106 2.40 3.57 -8.04
C ARG A 106 3.02 2.19 -7.82
N LEU A 107 3.59 1.95 -6.64
CA LEU A 107 4.03 0.62 -6.22
C LEU A 107 2.90 -0.13 -5.51
N LEU A 108 2.65 -1.37 -5.93
CA LEU A 108 1.65 -2.22 -5.29
C LEU A 108 2.06 -2.64 -3.88
N LYS A 109 1.17 -2.43 -2.92
CA LYS A 109 1.41 -2.79 -1.50
C LYS A 109 1.32 -4.30 -1.22
N PHE A 110 0.69 -5.03 -2.12
CA PHE A 110 0.38 -6.44 -1.95
C PHE A 110 0.67 -7.22 -3.23
N THR A 111 1.03 -8.49 -3.06
CA THR A 111 1.00 -9.51 -4.10
C THR A 111 -0.43 -10.00 -4.21
N TYR A 112 -0.97 -10.09 -5.43
CA TYR A 112 -2.32 -10.59 -5.70
C TYR A 112 -2.25 -11.90 -6.47
N GLU A 113 -3.05 -12.86 -6.05
CA GLU A 113 -3.05 -14.22 -6.59
C GLU A 113 -4.47 -14.74 -6.80
N ILE A 114 -4.63 -15.59 -7.82
CA ILE A 114 -5.89 -16.28 -8.12
C ILE A 114 -5.74 -17.75 -7.78
N GLN A 115 -6.69 -18.27 -7.02
CA GLN A 115 -6.95 -19.69 -6.85
C GLN A 115 -8.04 -20.11 -7.84
N TYR A 116 -7.78 -21.17 -8.59
CA TYR A 116 -8.75 -21.82 -9.47
C TYR A 116 -8.67 -23.33 -9.27
N ASN A 117 -9.83 -23.99 -9.33
CA ASN A 117 -9.90 -25.44 -9.13
C ASN A 117 -9.39 -26.17 -10.38
N TRP A 118 -8.12 -26.52 -10.39
CA TRP A 118 -7.56 -27.38 -11.43
C TRP A 118 -7.88 -28.85 -11.13
N LYS A 119 -8.73 -29.48 -11.94
CA LYS A 119 -8.96 -30.94 -11.89
C LYS A 119 -7.84 -31.66 -12.67
N SER A 120 -6.70 -31.92 -12.07
CA SER A 120 -5.77 -32.96 -12.58
C SER A 120 -5.48 -33.96 -11.48
N SER A 121 -5.32 -35.24 -11.85
CA SER A 121 -5.08 -36.36 -10.93
C SER A 121 -3.86 -36.20 -10.03
N ASP A 122 -2.96 -35.26 -10.32
CA ASP A 122 -1.77 -34.95 -9.52
C ASP A 122 -2.06 -33.77 -8.58
N ASP A 123 -3.05 -33.96 -7.70
CA ASP A 123 -3.46 -32.98 -6.70
C ASP A 123 -2.46 -32.99 -5.53
N PHE A 124 -1.55 -32.02 -5.53
CA PHE A 124 -0.79 -31.66 -4.33
C PHE A 124 -1.72 -30.95 -3.36
N THR A 125 -2.46 -31.73 -2.56
CA THR A 125 -3.21 -31.21 -1.42
C THR A 125 -2.26 -30.89 -0.28
N HIS A 126 -2.19 -29.63 0.16
CA HIS A 126 -1.64 -29.31 1.47
C HIS A 126 -2.78 -29.37 2.47
N ASP A 127 -2.72 -30.32 3.42
CA ASP A 127 -3.75 -30.54 4.44
C ASP A 127 -5.18 -30.70 3.88
N GLY A 128 -5.31 -31.40 2.73
CA GLY A 128 -6.60 -31.65 2.07
C GLY A 128 -7.21 -30.46 1.33
N LYS A 129 -6.49 -29.34 1.17
CA LYS A 129 -6.95 -28.15 0.42
C LYS A 129 -6.16 -27.95 -0.88
N ASN A 130 -6.88 -27.68 -1.96
CA ASN A 130 -6.30 -27.29 -3.24
C ASN A 130 -5.74 -25.87 -3.15
N CYS A 131 -4.47 -25.69 -2.81
CA CYS A 131 -3.84 -24.38 -2.69
C CYS A 131 -3.03 -23.96 -3.95
N LYS A 132 -3.38 -24.44 -5.16
CA LYS A 132 -2.71 -23.95 -6.38
C LYS A 132 -3.11 -22.50 -6.66
N PHE A 133 -2.13 -21.63 -6.59
CA PHE A 133 -2.26 -20.23 -6.97
C PHE A 133 -1.59 -19.94 -8.29
N LYS A 134 -2.14 -18.94 -8.97
CA LYS A 134 -1.41 -18.19 -9.98
C LYS A 134 -1.27 -16.75 -9.53
N THR A 135 -0.02 -16.32 -9.37
CA THR A 135 0.30 -14.92 -9.11
C THR A 135 -0.13 -14.07 -10.30
N LEU A 136 -0.97 -13.07 -10.07
CA LEU A 136 -1.33 -12.06 -11.07
C LEU A 136 -0.27 -10.97 -11.13
N VAL A 137 0.10 -10.46 -9.95
CA VAL A 137 1.06 -9.37 -9.81
C VAL A 137 1.68 -9.40 -8.43
N LYS A 138 2.97 -9.07 -8.34
CA LYS A 138 3.72 -9.04 -7.09
C LYS A 138 3.66 -7.67 -6.43
N ARG A 139 3.79 -7.67 -5.11
CA ARG A 139 4.12 -6.48 -4.32
C ARG A 139 5.34 -5.77 -4.93
N ASP A 140 5.36 -4.44 -4.80
CA ASP A 140 6.38 -3.52 -5.31
C ASP A 140 6.54 -3.54 -6.84
N THR A 141 5.60 -4.16 -7.55
CA THR A 141 5.44 -3.93 -8.99
C THR A 141 4.97 -2.50 -9.19
N GLU A 142 5.71 -1.75 -10.00
CA GLU A 142 5.30 -0.43 -10.46
C GLU A 142 4.17 -0.57 -11.49
N ILE A 143 3.07 0.14 -11.25
CA ILE A 143 1.89 0.12 -12.12
C ILE A 143 1.46 1.51 -12.53
N THR A 144 0.97 1.66 -13.75
CA THR A 144 0.30 2.89 -14.22
C THR A 144 -1.17 2.89 -13.80
N PRO A 145 -1.83 4.06 -13.79
CA PRO A 145 -3.29 4.11 -13.78
C PRO A 145 -3.87 3.19 -14.87
N ASP A 146 -4.97 2.51 -14.55
CA ASP A 146 -5.72 1.61 -15.44
C ASP A 146 -4.96 0.38 -15.97
N GLN A 147 -3.76 0.10 -15.46
CA GLN A 147 -3.03 -1.13 -15.81
C GLN A 147 -3.79 -2.37 -15.35
N THR A 148 -4.07 -3.27 -16.30
CA THR A 148 -4.77 -4.52 -16.04
C THR A 148 -3.81 -5.71 -16.00
N PHE A 149 -4.07 -6.66 -15.09
CA PHE A 149 -3.41 -7.96 -15.07
C PHE A 149 -4.42 -9.04 -15.45
N SER A 150 -4.02 -9.95 -16.34
CA SER A 150 -4.90 -10.98 -16.87
C SER A 150 -4.34 -12.38 -16.65
N PHE A 151 -5.27 -13.33 -16.60
CA PHE A 151 -4.99 -14.75 -16.54
C PHE A 151 -5.88 -15.46 -17.56
N ASN A 152 -5.28 -16.33 -18.37
CA ASN A 152 -6.01 -17.16 -19.32
C ASN A 152 -6.52 -18.42 -18.63
N PHE A 153 -7.83 -18.59 -18.64
CA PHE A 153 -8.52 -19.81 -18.20
C PHE A 153 -9.25 -20.44 -19.39
N LYS A 154 -9.21 -21.77 -19.48
CA LYS A 154 -9.95 -22.53 -20.47
C LYS A 154 -11.06 -23.34 -19.78
N PRO A 155 -12.35 -23.01 -20.05
CA PRO A 155 -13.45 -23.79 -19.50
C PRO A 155 -13.42 -25.26 -19.95
N GLY A 156 -13.88 -26.15 -19.07
CA GLY A 156 -14.13 -27.54 -19.40
C GLY A 156 -15.34 -27.72 -20.33
N SER A 157 -15.43 -28.89 -20.97
CA SER A 157 -16.60 -29.23 -21.79
C SER A 157 -17.89 -29.19 -20.96
N LYS A 158 -18.90 -28.48 -21.46
CA LYS A 158 -20.21 -28.26 -20.81
C LYS A 158 -20.19 -27.43 -19.51
N GLN A 159 -19.07 -26.80 -19.16
CA GLN A 159 -19.00 -25.92 -18.00
C GLN A 159 -19.89 -24.68 -18.20
N ILE A 160 -20.75 -24.40 -17.22
CA ILE A 160 -21.72 -23.29 -17.27
C ILE A 160 -21.35 -22.13 -16.35
N SER A 161 -20.40 -22.31 -15.44
CA SER A 161 -19.91 -21.27 -14.54
C SER A 161 -18.50 -21.59 -14.06
N GLU A 162 -17.75 -20.57 -13.64
CA GLU A 162 -16.46 -20.71 -12.96
C GLU A 162 -16.32 -19.69 -11.84
N SER A 163 -15.64 -20.08 -10.77
CA SER A 163 -15.39 -19.22 -9.61
C SER A 163 -13.88 -19.10 -9.34
N PHE A 164 -13.38 -17.88 -9.30
CA PHE A 164 -11.98 -17.56 -9.01
C PHE A 164 -11.89 -16.88 -7.66
N ALA A 165 -11.22 -17.51 -6.69
CA ALA A 165 -10.95 -16.84 -5.42
C ALA A 165 -9.68 -15.99 -5.54
N ILE A 166 -9.78 -14.72 -5.20
CA ILE A 166 -8.67 -13.76 -5.26
C ILE A 166 -8.12 -13.59 -3.84
N TYR A 167 -6.80 -13.70 -3.71
CA TYR A 167 -6.08 -13.54 -2.46
C TYR A 167 -5.05 -12.43 -2.58
N TYR A 168 -4.67 -11.87 -1.44
CA TYR A 168 -3.62 -10.88 -1.34
C TYR A 168 -2.75 -11.10 -0.10
N THR A 169 -1.47 -10.72 -0.21
CA THR A 169 -0.49 -10.85 0.88
C THR A 169 0.58 -9.75 0.80
N GLN A 170 1.27 -9.53 1.92
CA GLN A 170 2.48 -8.69 1.95
C GLN A 170 3.76 -9.45 1.60
N LYS A 171 3.69 -10.79 1.47
CA LYS A 171 4.81 -11.64 1.05
C LYS A 171 5.06 -11.52 -0.46
N TYR A 172 6.31 -11.71 -0.89
CA TYR A 172 6.66 -11.71 -2.32
C TYR A 172 6.21 -12.97 -3.05
N ASN A 173 6.33 -14.11 -2.38
CA ASN A 173 5.91 -15.40 -2.90
C ASN A 173 5.14 -16.12 -1.79
N ILE A 174 4.17 -16.93 -2.19
CA ILE A 174 3.38 -17.78 -1.31
C ILE A 174 3.44 -19.20 -1.87
N GLY A 175 3.60 -20.18 -1.00
CA GLY A 175 3.41 -21.58 -1.36
C GLY A 175 1.95 -22.00 -1.24
N TYR A 176 1.27 -21.56 -0.16
CA TYR A 176 -0.05 -22.08 0.21
C TYR A 176 -1.06 -21.03 0.67
N CYS A 177 -2.34 -21.39 0.57
CA CYS A 177 -3.50 -20.52 0.72
C CYS A 177 -3.87 -20.19 2.16
N ASP A 178 -3.40 -21.02 3.07
CA ASP A 178 -3.55 -20.95 4.52
C ASP A 178 -2.31 -20.36 5.22
N GLU A 179 -1.29 -19.94 4.47
CA GLU A 179 -0.11 -19.35 5.07
C GLU A 179 -0.45 -18.09 5.89
N PRO A 180 0.19 -17.89 7.05
CA PRO A 180 0.05 -16.67 7.83
C PRO A 180 0.34 -15.43 6.97
N GLY A 181 -0.61 -14.48 6.98
CA GLY A 181 -0.52 -13.22 6.24
C GLY A 181 -1.23 -13.21 4.88
N VAL A 182 -1.73 -14.36 4.40
CA VAL A 182 -2.57 -14.45 3.20
C VAL A 182 -4.02 -14.17 3.57
N LYS A 183 -4.69 -13.32 2.79
CA LYS A 183 -6.10 -12.96 3.01
C LYS A 183 -6.88 -13.07 1.72
N ARG A 184 -8.11 -13.60 1.80
CA ARG A 184 -9.03 -13.65 0.65
C ARG A 184 -9.63 -12.26 0.43
N LEU A 185 -9.43 -11.69 -0.75
CA LEU A 185 -10.03 -10.43 -1.18
C LEU A 185 -11.51 -10.63 -1.54
N GLY A 186 -11.80 -11.69 -2.30
CA GLY A 186 -13.15 -11.96 -2.80
C GLY A 186 -13.20 -13.18 -3.71
N ILE A 187 -14.37 -13.46 -4.24
CA ILE A 187 -14.61 -14.53 -5.23
C ILE A 187 -15.25 -13.87 -6.45
N LEU A 188 -14.61 -14.05 -7.60
CA LEU A 188 -15.14 -13.66 -8.90
C LEU A 188 -15.89 -14.85 -9.49
N ASN A 189 -17.20 -14.72 -9.64
CA ASN A 189 -18.03 -15.72 -10.31
C ASN A 189 -18.27 -15.28 -11.76
N ILE A 190 -17.98 -16.16 -12.71
CA ILE A 190 -18.18 -15.95 -14.13
C ILE A 190 -19.26 -16.93 -14.60
N ASP A 191 -20.31 -16.39 -15.22
CA ASP A 191 -21.30 -17.17 -15.93
C ASP A 191 -20.80 -17.49 -17.34
N LEU A 192 -20.86 -18.76 -17.73
CA LEU A 192 -20.40 -19.28 -19.01
C LEU A 192 -21.55 -19.90 -19.82
N SER A 193 -22.81 -19.72 -19.39
CA SER A 193 -24.00 -20.24 -20.08
C SER A 193 -24.11 -19.79 -21.54
N ASP A 194 -23.68 -18.57 -21.83
CA ASP A 194 -23.85 -17.91 -23.13
C ASP A 194 -22.77 -18.26 -24.17
N VAL A 195 -21.76 -19.08 -23.80
CA VAL A 195 -20.70 -19.53 -24.73
C VAL A 195 -21.17 -20.67 -25.65
N ARG A 196 -22.48 -20.97 -25.69
CA ARG A 196 -23.08 -22.03 -26.52
C ARG A 196 -23.61 -21.58 -27.88
N THR A 197 -23.45 -20.31 -28.25
CA THR A 197 -23.84 -19.80 -29.57
C THR A 197 -22.63 -19.50 -30.44
N THR A 198 -22.05 -20.55 -31.03
CA THR A 198 -21.45 -20.59 -32.38
C THR A 198 -21.08 -22.03 -32.72
#